data_AF-A0A6G1FD40-F1
#
_entry.id   AF-A0A6G1FD40-F1
#
_cell.length_a   1.000
_cell.length_b   1.000
_cell.length_c   1.000
_cell.angle_alpha   90.00
_cell.angle_beta   90.00
_cell.angle_gamma   90.00
#
_symmetry.space_group_name_H-M   'P 1'
#
loop_
_entity.id
_entity.type
_entity.pdbx_description
1 polymer ?
#
loop_
_entity_poly.entity_id
_entity_poly.type
_entity_poly.pdbx_seq_one_letter_code
_entity_poly.pdbx_strand_id
1 'polypeptide(L)'
;MEQEKQSLLRFLEGLSQDDGLAVSWRNNTDCCTWEGITCGLDGAVTELLLASRGLEGHISSSLIELTSLSRLNLSYNSLTGGLPSELISSGSIVVVDVSFNRLDGELQELSSSSSDRPLQFQLTILCCA
;
A
#
# COMPACT_ATOMS: atom_id res chain seq x y z
N MET A 1 -2.80 14.37 -6.93
CA MET A 1 -3.49 15.00 -5.79
C MET A 1 -4.93 14.55 -5.60
N GLU A 2 -5.98 15.12 -6.25
CA GLU A 2 -7.37 14.73 -5.90
C GLU A 2 -7.67 13.25 -6.20
N GLN A 3 -7.14 12.70 -7.30
CA GLN A 3 -7.29 11.27 -7.60
C GLN A 3 -6.63 10.38 -6.53
N GLU A 4 -5.40 10.70 -6.12
CA GLU A 4 -4.67 9.95 -5.09
C GLU A 4 -5.35 10.04 -3.74
N LYS A 5 -5.89 11.23 -3.39
CA LYS A 5 -6.75 11.42 -2.22
C LYS A 5 -7.95 10.47 -2.25
N GLN A 6 -8.67 10.38 -3.38
CA GLN A 6 -9.81 9.46 -3.51
C GLN A 6 -9.39 7.99 -3.53
N SER A 7 -8.21 7.66 -4.05
CA SER A 7 -7.62 6.32 -3.96
C SER A 7 -7.36 5.92 -2.51
N LEU A 8 -6.78 6.81 -1.71
CA LEU A 8 -6.51 6.61 -0.28
C LEU A 8 -7.81 6.50 0.53
N LEU A 9 -8.83 7.32 0.24
CA LEU A 9 -10.13 7.21 0.90
C LEU A 9 -10.85 5.89 0.60
N ARG A 10 -10.74 5.38 -0.63
CA ARG A 10 -11.24 4.04 -0.98
C ARG A 10 -10.43 2.91 -0.35
N PHE A 11 -9.14 3.12 -0.10
CA PHE A 11 -8.34 2.19 0.69
C PHE A 11 -8.84 2.14 2.14
N LEU A 12 -9.07 3.31 2.74
CA LEU A 12 -9.64 3.44 4.08
C LEU A 12 -11.02 2.77 4.19
N GLU A 13 -11.88 2.88 3.17
CA GLU A 13 -13.19 2.20 3.13
C GLU A 13 -13.09 0.67 3.09
N GLY A 14 -11.97 0.12 2.62
CA GLY A 14 -11.70 -1.33 2.63
C GLY A 14 -11.32 -1.88 4.00
N LEU A 15 -11.01 -1.01 4.96
CA LEU A 15 -10.64 -1.38 6.32
C LEU A 15 -11.89 -1.54 7.19
N SER A 16 -11.98 -2.65 7.92
CA SER A 16 -12.99 -2.84 8.96
C SER A 16 -12.58 -2.23 10.30
N GLN A 17 -11.27 -2.03 10.49
CA GLN A 17 -10.68 -1.33 11.63
C GLN A 17 -9.51 -0.47 11.09
N ASP A 18 -9.55 0.83 11.35
CA ASP A 18 -8.62 1.83 10.79
C ASP A 18 -7.72 2.57 11.81
N ASP A 19 -7.77 2.19 13.09
CA ASP A 19 -7.03 2.80 14.20
C ASP A 19 -7.14 4.34 14.26
N GLY A 20 -8.33 4.86 13.95
CA GLY A 20 -8.59 6.30 13.96
C GLY A 20 -7.98 7.06 12.77
N LEU A 21 -7.42 6.37 11.76
CA LEU A 21 -6.90 7.00 10.54
C LEU A 21 -7.94 7.90 9.86
N ALA A 22 -9.22 7.53 9.92
CA ALA A 22 -10.31 8.34 9.38
C ALA A 22 -10.35 9.77 9.94
N VAL A 23 -9.91 9.99 11.18
CA VAL A 23 -9.85 11.32 11.81
C VAL A 23 -8.85 12.22 11.07
N SER A 24 -7.70 11.66 10.67
CA SER A 24 -6.69 12.37 9.90
C SER A 24 -7.12 12.51 8.43
N TRP A 25 -7.56 11.42 7.80
CA TRP A 25 -7.73 11.33 6.36
C TRP A 25 -9.02 11.99 5.84
N ARG A 26 -10.08 12.10 6.67
CA ARG A 26 -11.34 12.73 6.25
C ARG A 26 -11.41 14.22 6.57
N ASN A 27 -10.32 14.84 7.03
CA ASN A 27 -10.31 16.25 7.46
C ASN A 27 -10.32 17.27 6.28
N ASN A 28 -10.58 16.81 5.05
CA ASN A 28 -10.56 17.62 3.82
C ASN A 28 -9.27 18.43 3.59
N THR A 29 -8.16 18.00 4.19
CA THR A 29 -6.82 18.55 4.00
C THR A 29 -6.12 17.88 2.83
N ASP A 30 -4.96 18.42 2.45
CA ASP A 30 -4.03 17.79 1.53
C ASP A 30 -3.59 16.41 2.06
N CYS A 31 -3.69 15.37 1.23
CA CYS A 31 -3.32 14.01 1.62
C CYS A 31 -1.84 13.86 1.99
N CYS A 32 -0.97 14.75 1.52
CA CYS A 32 0.43 14.78 1.91
C CYS A 32 0.66 15.18 3.38
N THR A 33 -0.39 15.64 4.08
CA THR A 33 -0.38 15.92 5.53
C THR A 33 -0.97 14.79 6.37
N TRP A 34 -1.48 13.74 5.73
CA TRP A 34 -2.14 12.65 6.42
C TRP A 34 -1.13 11.73 7.08
N GLU A 35 -1.57 11.14 8.18
CA GLU A 35 -0.74 10.18 8.91
C GLU A 35 -0.38 8.99 8.02
N GLY A 36 0.92 8.67 7.97
CA GLY A 36 1.46 7.57 7.17
C GLY A 36 1.65 7.88 5.69
N ILE A 37 1.35 9.10 5.21
CA ILE A 37 1.53 9.48 3.80
C ILE A 37 2.79 10.33 3.64
N THR A 38 3.63 9.98 2.66
CA THR A 38 4.72 10.83 2.18
C THR A 38 4.51 11.13 0.70
N CYS A 39 4.74 12.39 0.32
CA CYS A 39 4.67 12.84 -1.06
C CYS A 39 6.02 13.30 -1.58
N GLY A 40 6.21 13.20 -2.89
CA GLY A 40 7.34 13.77 -3.61
C GLY A 40 7.24 15.30 -3.75
N LEU A 41 8.27 15.90 -4.37
CA LEU A 41 8.32 17.35 -4.63
C LEU A 41 7.22 17.83 -5.58
N ASP A 42 6.67 16.92 -6.39
CA ASP A 42 5.55 17.13 -7.31
C ASP A 42 4.17 16.91 -6.66
N GLY A 43 4.13 16.55 -5.37
CA GLY A 43 2.91 16.27 -4.62
C GLY A 43 2.31 14.89 -4.89
N ALA A 44 2.99 14.02 -5.65
CA ALA A 44 2.55 12.64 -5.86
C ALA A 44 2.85 11.79 -4.62
N VAL A 45 1.98 10.84 -4.29
CA VAL A 45 2.19 9.95 -3.13
C VAL A 45 3.29 8.94 -3.44
N THR A 46 4.36 8.97 -2.66
CA THR A 46 5.55 8.13 -2.86
C THR A 46 5.68 7.03 -1.82
N GLU A 47 5.14 7.22 -0.61
CA GLU A 47 5.19 6.22 0.46
C GLU A 47 3.88 6.18 1.26
N LEU A 48 3.44 4.96 1.59
CA LEU A 48 2.32 4.67 2.49
C LEU A 48 2.83 3.76 3.63
N LEU A 49 2.96 4.31 4.82
CA LEU A 49 3.59 3.69 5.99
C LEU A 49 2.59 3.61 7.16
N LEU A 50 1.97 2.45 7.32
CA LEU A 50 0.93 2.18 8.33
C LEU A 50 1.22 0.88 9.10
N ALA A 51 2.49 0.61 9.39
CA ALA A 51 2.88 -0.55 10.17
C ALA A 51 2.37 -0.48 11.62
N SER A 52 2.07 -1.64 12.22
CA SER A 52 1.73 -1.77 13.66
C SER A 52 0.56 -0.90 14.14
N ARG A 53 -0.47 -0.73 13.30
CA ARG A 53 -1.66 0.05 13.67
C ARG A 53 -2.86 -0.81 14.08
N GLY A 54 -2.75 -2.14 13.98
CA GLY A 54 -3.90 -3.01 14.24
C GLY A 54 -4.99 -2.92 13.18
N LEU A 55 -4.63 -2.56 11.93
CA LEU A 55 -5.59 -2.48 10.83
C LEU A 55 -6.20 -3.86 10.55
N GLU A 56 -7.51 -3.88 10.30
CA GLU A 56 -8.25 -5.07 9.89
C GLU A 56 -9.00 -4.80 8.57
N GLY A 57 -9.30 -5.86 7.82
CA GLY A 57 -9.98 -5.77 6.53
C GLY A 57 -9.10 -6.31 5.41
N HIS A 58 -9.20 -5.72 4.22
CA HIS A 58 -8.47 -6.15 3.03
C HIS A 58 -7.69 -5.00 2.39
N ILE A 59 -6.63 -5.34 1.64
CA ILE A 59 -5.87 -4.35 0.88
C ILE A 59 -6.65 -4.03 -0.40
N SER A 60 -7.25 -2.83 -0.44
CA SER A 60 -8.02 -2.38 -1.61
C SER A 60 -7.15 -2.21 -2.85
N SER A 61 -7.70 -2.59 -4.01
CA SER A 61 -7.08 -2.35 -5.32
C SER A 61 -6.97 -0.87 -5.69
N SER A 62 -7.64 0.03 -4.95
CA SER A 62 -7.50 1.47 -5.18
C SER A 62 -6.06 1.96 -5.09
N LEU A 63 -5.19 1.29 -4.30
CA LEU A 63 -3.77 1.63 -4.18
C LEU A 63 -2.99 1.54 -5.51
N ILE A 64 -3.51 0.81 -6.51
CA ILE A 64 -2.92 0.74 -7.86
C ILE A 64 -2.87 2.14 -8.52
N GLU A 65 -3.79 3.02 -8.14
CA GLU A 65 -3.88 4.37 -8.70
C GLU A 65 -2.82 5.33 -8.16
N LEU A 66 -2.06 4.93 -7.12
CA LEU A 66 -0.91 5.66 -6.62
C LEU A 66 0.31 5.34 -7.49
N THR A 67 0.33 5.90 -8.70
CA THR A 67 1.30 5.51 -9.74
C THR A 67 2.75 5.83 -9.40
N SER A 68 3.00 6.76 -8.46
CA SER A 68 4.33 7.11 -7.95
C SER A 68 4.72 6.36 -6.67
N LEU A 69 3.87 5.45 -6.17
CA LEU A 69 4.10 4.76 -4.91
C LEU A 69 5.32 3.83 -5.01
N SER A 70 6.35 4.15 -4.25
CA SER A 70 7.63 3.43 -4.22
C SER A 70 7.77 2.49 -3.03
N ARG A 71 7.12 2.83 -1.90
CA ARG A 71 7.17 2.07 -0.65
C ARG A 71 5.79 1.91 -0.05
N LEU A 72 5.40 0.67 0.19
CA LEU A 72 4.22 0.31 0.95
C LEU A 72 4.64 -0.51 2.17
N ASN A 73 4.30 -0.05 3.37
CA ASN A 73 4.50 -0.80 4.60
C ASN A 73 3.18 -0.89 5.39
N LEU A 74 2.59 -2.08 5.37
CA LEU A 74 1.40 -2.46 6.12
C LEU A 74 1.71 -3.58 7.12
N SER A 75 2.98 -3.77 7.48
CA SER A 75 3.41 -4.87 8.35
C SER A 75 2.81 -4.78 9.75
N TYR A 76 2.74 -5.92 10.45
CA TYR A 76 2.22 -6.01 11.82
C TYR A 76 0.79 -5.47 11.95
N ASN A 77 -0.09 -5.89 11.04
CA ASN A 77 -1.52 -5.62 11.11
C ASN A 77 -2.31 -6.94 11.09
N SER A 78 -3.63 -6.88 11.02
CA SER A 78 -4.52 -8.04 10.93
C SER A 78 -5.28 -8.07 9.59
N LEU A 79 -4.62 -7.60 8.52
CA LEU A 79 -5.20 -7.60 7.17
C LEU A 79 -5.34 -9.03 6.64
N THR A 80 -6.40 -9.27 5.86
CA THR A 80 -6.81 -10.56 5.29
C THR A 80 -6.96 -10.45 3.76
N GLY A 81 -7.13 -11.59 3.08
CA GLY A 81 -7.27 -11.63 1.63
C GLY A 81 -5.92 -11.65 0.90
N GLY A 82 -5.93 -11.19 -0.35
CA GLY A 82 -4.76 -11.15 -1.23
C GLY A 82 -4.20 -9.75 -1.41
N LEU A 83 -2.92 -9.70 -1.81
CA LEU A 83 -2.29 -8.48 -2.31
C LEU A 83 -2.68 -8.30 -3.79
N PRO A 84 -3.19 -7.13 -4.24
CA PRO A 84 -3.52 -6.91 -5.64
C PRO A 84 -2.27 -7.09 -6.53
N SER A 85 -2.31 -7.99 -7.50
CA SER A 85 -1.14 -8.34 -8.32
C SER A 85 -0.68 -7.16 -9.18
N GLU A 86 -1.61 -6.30 -9.60
CA GLU A 86 -1.31 -5.12 -10.39
C GLU A 86 -0.49 -4.08 -9.61
N LEU A 87 -0.64 -4.04 -8.28
CA LEU A 87 0.12 -3.13 -7.41
C LEU A 87 1.63 -3.41 -7.51
N ILE A 88 1.99 -4.68 -7.68
CA ILE A 88 3.38 -5.15 -7.84
C ILE A 88 3.89 -4.89 -9.26
N SER A 89 2.99 -4.93 -10.26
CA SER A 89 3.33 -4.64 -11.66
C SER A 89 3.44 -3.15 -11.99
N SER A 90 3.12 -2.23 -11.06
CA SER A 90 3.04 -0.78 -11.30
C SER A 90 4.36 -0.12 -11.77
N GLY A 91 5.48 -0.85 -11.66
CA GLY A 91 6.81 -0.41 -12.12
C GLY A 91 7.50 0.57 -11.15
N SER A 92 6.75 1.41 -10.45
CA SER A 92 7.25 2.39 -9.47
C SER A 92 7.52 1.79 -8.09
N ILE A 93 6.78 0.75 -7.70
CA ILE A 93 6.93 0.15 -6.37
C ILE A 93 8.24 -0.65 -6.27
N VAL A 94 8.97 -0.40 -5.20
CA VAL A 94 10.29 -1.00 -4.91
C VAL A 94 10.25 -1.83 -3.63
N VAL A 95 9.45 -1.41 -2.65
CA VAL A 95 9.31 -2.10 -1.36
C VAL A 95 7.84 -2.33 -1.06
N VAL A 96 7.49 -3.58 -0.81
CA VAL A 96 6.19 -3.97 -0.25
C VAL A 96 6.45 -4.80 0.99
N ASP A 97 6.10 -4.27 2.15
CA ASP A 97 6.13 -4.99 3.41
C ASP A 97 4.71 -5.20 3.93
N VAL A 98 4.26 -6.44 3.84
CA VAL A 98 2.97 -6.91 4.36
C VAL A 98 3.18 -8.05 5.35
N SER A 99 4.40 -8.19 5.88
CA SER A 99 4.74 -9.21 6.87
C SER A 99 3.91 -9.08 8.14
N PHE A 100 3.75 -10.17 8.88
CA PHE A 100 2.94 -10.20 10.11
C PHE A 100 1.50 -9.69 9.90
N ASN A 101 0.84 -10.20 8.85
CA ASN A 101 -0.59 -10.07 8.59
C ASN A 101 -1.23 -11.46 8.48
N ARG A 102 -2.54 -11.52 8.16
CA ARG A 102 -3.32 -12.75 7.97
C ARG A 102 -3.69 -12.94 6.49
N LEU A 103 -2.80 -12.54 5.58
CA LEU A 103 -3.02 -12.64 4.14
C LEU A 103 -3.00 -14.12 3.70
N ASP A 104 -4.02 -14.52 2.95
CA ASP A 104 -4.27 -15.90 2.52
C ASP A 104 -4.44 -16.04 1.00
N GLY A 105 -4.30 -14.93 0.25
CA GLY A 105 -4.30 -14.93 -1.22
C GLY A 105 -3.02 -15.50 -1.86
N GLU A 106 -3.12 -15.93 -3.12
CA GLU A 106 -2.06 -16.54 -3.93
C GLU A 106 -0.85 -15.60 -4.14
N LEU A 107 0.02 -15.47 -3.13
CA LEU A 107 1.36 -14.89 -3.30
C LEU A 107 2.24 -15.73 -4.24
N GLN A 108 1.82 -16.95 -4.59
CA GLN A 108 2.58 -17.92 -5.38
C GLN A 108 2.85 -17.49 -6.83
N GLU A 109 2.08 -16.58 -7.42
CA GLU A 109 2.36 -16.08 -8.78
C GLU A 109 3.46 -15.00 -8.83
N LEU A 110 3.79 -14.39 -7.69
CA LEU A 110 4.70 -13.24 -7.62
C LEU A 110 6.18 -13.65 -7.65
N SER A 111 6.50 -14.88 -7.27
CA SER A 111 7.83 -15.48 -7.40
C SER A 111 8.21 -15.88 -8.83
N SER A 112 7.25 -15.89 -9.77
CA SER A 112 7.44 -16.46 -11.11
C SER A 112 7.73 -15.40 -12.21
N SER A 113 7.60 -14.10 -11.93
CA SER A 113 7.73 -13.03 -12.94
C SER A 113 9.04 -12.24 -12.89
N SER A 114 10.06 -12.71 -12.15
CA SER A 114 11.31 -11.95 -11.97
C SER A 114 12.33 -12.04 -13.12
N SER A 115 11.94 -12.43 -14.34
CA SER A 115 12.92 -12.62 -15.43
C SER A 115 13.19 -11.40 -16.31
N ASP A 116 12.54 -10.25 -16.13
CA ASP A 116 12.76 -9.11 -17.08
C ASP A 116 12.64 -7.70 -16.46
N ARG A 117 13.01 -7.50 -15.19
CA ARG A 117 13.26 -6.14 -14.69
C ARG A 117 14.74 -5.77 -14.93
N PRO A 118 15.05 -4.68 -15.66
CA PRO A 118 16.41 -4.20 -15.78
C PRO A 118 17.01 -3.92 -14.38
N LEU A 119 18.30 -4.20 -14.25
CA LEU A 119 19.14 -4.33 -13.04
C LEU A 119 19.19 -3.13 -12.05
N GLN A 120 18.17 -2.27 -11.96
CA GLN A 120 18.19 -1.07 -11.10
C GLN A 120 17.10 -1.00 -10.02
N PHE A 121 16.02 -1.78 -10.11
CA PHE A 121 14.94 -1.74 -9.11
C PHE A 121 14.42 -3.14 -8.81
N GLN A 122 15.12 -3.86 -7.93
CA GLN A 122 14.65 -5.15 -7.45
C GLN A 122 13.50 -4.92 -6.46
N LEU A 123 12.28 -5.29 -6.87
CA LEU A 123 11.12 -5.28 -5.99
C LEU A 123 11.38 -6.25 -4.83
N THR A 124 11.34 -5.74 -3.60
CA THR A 124 11.47 -6.55 -2.39
C THR A 124 10.08 -6.69 -1.77
N ILE A 125 9.59 -7.92 -1.71
CA ILE A 125 8.35 -8.26 -1.01
C ILE A 125 8.72 -9.00 0.27
N LEU A 126 8.35 -8.42 1.41
CA LEU A 126 8.46 -9.05 2.73
C LEU A 126 7.08 -9.61 3.08
N CYS A 127 6.95 -10.94 3.11
CA CYS A 127 5.67 -11.61 3.37
C CYS A 127 5.83 -12.93 4.15
N CYS A 128 4.85 -13.17 5.02
CA CYS A 128 4.50 -14.41 5.75
C CYS A 128 5.65 -15.14 6.50
N ALA A 129 5.75 -14.86 7.81
CA ALA A 129 6.36 -15.74 8.82
C ALA A 129 5.32 -16.04 9.91
#